data_AF-A0A9Q0H3Q2-F1
#
_entry.id   AF-A0A9Q0H3Q2-F1
#
_cell.length_a   1.000
_cell.length_b   1.000
_cell.length_c   1.000
_cell.angle_alpha   90.00
_cell.angle_beta   90.00
_cell.angle_gamma   90.00
#
_symmetry.space_group_name_H-M   'P 1'
#
loop_
_entity.id
_entity.type
_entity.pdbx_description
1 polymer ?
#
loop_
_entity_poly.entity_id
_entity_poly.type
_entity_poly.pdbx_seq_one_letter_code
_entity_poly.pdbx_strand_id
1 'polypeptide(L)'
;MTDQNNSIANMVSQICNQIQSIFSRATAEQSALDVMVEEIAGAAGRKGRVFVHGMGREGLMLKALCMCLAHLGLFTHCVGDMTTPPVSFLDLLVTSARSDGFSTIDAISC
;
A
#
# COMPACT_ATOMS: atom_id res chain seq x y z
N MET A 1 23.48 -29.39 18.38
CA MET A 1 22.74 -29.55 17.10
C MET A 1 21.22 -29.59 17.31
N THR A 2 20.70 -30.27 18.33
CA THR A 2 19.27 -30.30 18.69
C THR A 2 18.71 -28.95 19.16
N ASP A 3 19.46 -28.17 19.93
CA ASP A 3 18.99 -26.85 20.44
C ASP A 3 18.84 -25.79 19.33
N GLN A 4 19.68 -25.87 18.30
CA GLN A 4 19.61 -24.95 17.16
C GLN A 4 18.43 -25.26 16.25
N ASN A 5 18.07 -26.55 16.09
CA ASN A 5 16.85 -26.95 15.38
C ASN A 5 15.58 -26.52 16.14
N ASN A 6 15.55 -26.63 17.47
CA ASN A 6 14.43 -26.14 18.27
C ASN A 6 14.29 -24.61 18.20
N SER A 7 15.41 -23.87 18.18
CA SER A 7 15.40 -22.41 18.01
C SER A 7 14.84 -21.99 16.64
N ILE A 8 15.25 -22.66 15.56
CA ILE A 8 14.72 -22.40 14.20
C ILE A 8 13.22 -22.72 14.12
N ALA A 9 12.79 -23.85 14.67
CA ALA A 9 11.37 -24.22 14.68
C ALA A 9 10.49 -23.21 15.43
N ASN A 10 11.00 -22.67 16.55
CA ASN A 10 10.33 -21.60 17.29
C ASN A 10 10.24 -20.29 16.49
N MET A 11 11.32 -19.89 15.80
CA MET A 11 11.31 -18.69 14.94
C MET A 11 10.31 -18.81 13.79
N VAL A 12 10.25 -19.97 13.11
CA VAL A 12 9.27 -20.21 12.04
C VAL A 12 7.84 -20.10 12.59
N SER A 13 7.57 -20.72 13.74
CA SER A 13 6.26 -20.65 14.39
C SER A 13 5.87 -19.22 14.75
N GLN A 14 6.83 -18.40 15.21
CA GLN A 14 6.60 -16.97 15.47
C GLN A 14 6.24 -16.19 14.20
N ILE A 15 6.95 -16.40 13.10
CA ILE A 15 6.66 -15.75 11.81
C ILE A 15 5.26 -16.12 11.33
N CYS A 16 4.92 -17.41 11.36
CA CYS A 16 3.59 -17.89 10.97
C CYS A 16 2.48 -17.27 11.83
N ASN A 17 2.69 -17.19 13.15
CA ASN A 17 1.72 -16.57 14.06
C ASN A 17 1.57 -15.06 13.80
N GLN A 18 2.65 -14.36 13.48
CA GLN A 18 2.58 -12.94 13.10
C GLN A 18 1.79 -12.73 11.81
N ILE A 19 2.04 -13.55 10.79
CA ILE A 19 1.29 -13.50 9.52
C ILE A 19 -0.19 -13.79 9.79
N GLN A 20 -0.50 -14.86 10.54
CA GLN A 20 -1.87 -15.21 10.88
C GLN A 20 -2.58 -14.09 11.65
N SER A 21 -1.88 -13.44 12.59
CA SER A 21 -2.43 -12.33 13.37
C SER A 21 -2.83 -11.13 12.51
N ILE A 22 -2.17 -10.90 11.37
CA ILE A 22 -2.55 -9.81 10.46
C ILE A 22 -3.89 -10.14 9.78
N PHE A 23 -4.07 -11.39 9.36
CA PHE A 23 -5.29 -11.84 8.67
C PHE A 23 -6.46 -12.11 9.61
N SER A 24 -6.22 -12.41 10.88
CA SER A 24 -7.28 -12.66 11.88
C SER A 24 -7.85 -11.41 12.53
N ARG A 25 -7.22 -10.24 12.31
CA ARG A 25 -7.78 -8.96 12.76
C ARG A 25 -9.09 -8.72 12.01
N ALA A 26 -10.21 -8.83 12.73
CA ALA A 26 -11.51 -8.48 12.20
C ALA A 26 -11.46 -7.03 11.70
N THR A 27 -11.65 -6.87 10.39
CA THR A 27 -11.89 -5.56 9.78
C THR A 27 -13.23 -5.06 10.33
N ALA A 28 -13.26 -3.84 10.86
CA ALA A 28 -14.50 -3.22 11.33
C ALA A 28 -15.56 -3.15 10.22
N GLU A 29 -16.81 -2.88 10.61
CA GLU A 29 -18.03 -2.84 9.75
C GLU A 29 -17.88 -2.05 8.43
N GLN A 30 -16.94 -1.10 8.36
CA GLN A 30 -16.39 -0.59 7.10
C GLN A 30 -14.90 -0.92 7.07
N SER A 31 -14.51 -1.93 6.29
CA SER A 31 -13.09 -2.24 6.15
C SER A 31 -12.41 -1.03 5.48
N ALA A 32 -11.27 -0.58 5.99
CA ALA A 32 -10.48 0.45 5.31
C ALA A 32 -10.15 0.07 3.85
N LEU A 33 -10.18 -1.23 3.54
CA LEU A 33 -10.09 -1.76 2.18
C LEU A 33 -11.29 -1.39 1.31
N ASP A 34 -12.52 -1.45 1.85
CA ASP A 34 -13.73 -1.13 1.10
C ASP A 34 -13.74 0.35 0.72
N VAL A 35 -13.36 1.22 1.66
CA VAL A 35 -13.20 2.66 1.42
C VAL A 35 -12.14 2.92 0.34
N MET A 36 -10.98 2.25 0.41
CA MET A 36 -9.96 2.39 -0.63
C MET A 36 -10.47 1.96 -2.02
N VAL A 37 -11.20 0.86 -2.09
CA VAL A 37 -11.77 0.37 -3.36
C VAL A 37 -12.80 1.36 -3.90
N GLU A 38 -13.67 1.90 -3.05
CA GLU A 38 -14.67 2.90 -3.42
C GLU A 38 -14.02 4.19 -3.94
N GLU A 39 -12.97 4.68 -3.27
CA GLU A 39 -12.23 5.87 -3.71
C GLU A 39 -11.50 5.65 -5.04
N ILE A 40 -10.89 4.47 -5.24
CA ILE A 40 -10.24 4.12 -6.52
C ILE A 40 -11.28 4.03 -7.64
N ALA A 41 -12.44 3.42 -7.37
CA ALA A 41 -13.54 3.34 -8.32
C ALA A 41 -14.13 4.73 -8.63
N GLY A 42 -14.28 5.58 -7.62
CA GLY A 42 -14.69 6.98 -7.77
C GLY A 42 -13.70 7.78 -8.61
N ALA A 43 -12.39 7.59 -8.38
CA ALA A 43 -11.32 8.17 -9.16
C ALA A 43 -11.37 7.72 -10.63
N ALA A 44 -11.65 6.44 -10.88
CA ALA A 44 -11.85 5.92 -12.22
C ALA A 44 -13.08 6.55 -12.90
N GLY A 45 -14.20 6.67 -12.19
CA GLY A 45 -15.46 7.26 -12.70
C GLY A 45 -15.32 8.73 -13.10
N ARG A 46 -14.54 9.52 -12.36
CA ARG A 46 -14.24 10.92 -12.69
C ARG A 46 -13.13 11.08 -13.74
N LYS A 47 -12.64 9.98 -14.34
CA LYS A 47 -11.47 9.95 -15.24
C LYS A 47 -10.21 10.56 -14.62
N GLY A 48 -10.11 10.47 -13.30
CA GLY A 48 -8.96 10.88 -12.52
C GLY A 48 -7.84 9.84 -12.60
N ARG A 49 -6.63 10.28 -12.27
CA ARG A 49 -5.45 9.42 -12.15
C ARG A 49 -5.25 8.99 -10.70
N VAL A 50 -4.58 7.87 -10.50
CA VAL A 50 -4.20 7.38 -9.17
C VAL A 50 -2.68 7.49 -9.02
N PHE A 51 -2.24 8.33 -8.10
CA PHE A 51 -0.84 8.48 -7.74
C PHE A 51 -0.54 7.63 -6.51
N VAL A 52 0.53 6.84 -6.57
CA VAL A 52 1.00 6.06 -5.43
C VAL A 52 2.33 6.59 -4.92
N HIS A 53 2.49 6.65 -3.60
CA HIS A 53 3.74 7.06 -2.97
C HIS A 53 4.05 6.23 -1.73
N GLY A 54 5.27 5.75 -1.62
CA GLY A 54 5.74 5.02 -0.45
C GLY A 54 7.23 4.82 -0.51
N MET A 55 7.82 4.59 0.67
CA MET A 55 9.25 4.35 0.84
C MET A 55 9.51 2.90 1.22
N GLY A 56 10.73 2.42 1.00
CA GLY A 56 11.16 1.09 1.44
C GLY A 56 10.41 -0.06 0.76
N ARG A 57 10.03 -1.08 1.56
CA ARG A 57 9.36 -2.29 1.05
C ARG A 57 7.89 -2.01 0.71
N GLU A 58 7.27 -1.14 1.48
CA GLU A 58 5.93 -0.63 1.30
C GLU A 58 5.80 0.09 -0.04
N GLY A 59 6.82 0.89 -0.40
CA GLY A 59 6.91 1.52 -1.72
C GLY A 59 7.00 0.53 -2.87
N LEU A 60 7.71 -0.59 -2.72
CA LEU A 60 7.74 -1.65 -3.74
C LEU A 60 6.39 -2.34 -3.90
N MET A 61 5.67 -2.59 -2.81
CA MET A 61 4.31 -3.14 -2.87
C MET A 61 3.34 -2.17 -3.54
N LEU A 62 3.44 -0.87 -3.26
CA LEU A 62 2.63 0.15 -3.92
C LEU A 62 2.93 0.27 -5.42
N LYS A 63 4.19 0.10 -5.83
CA LYS A 63 4.56 0.02 -7.25
C LYS A 63 3.94 -1.19 -7.94
N ALA A 64 3.93 -2.36 -7.28
CA ALA A 64 3.25 -3.54 -7.80
C ALA A 64 1.73 -3.32 -7.92
N LEU A 65 1.11 -2.66 -6.94
CA LEU A 65 -0.30 -2.26 -7.00
C LEU A 65 -0.55 -1.31 -8.18
N CYS A 66 0.30 -0.30 -8.37
CA CYS A 66 0.22 0.62 -9.51
C CYS A 66 0.26 -0.13 -10.84
N MET A 67 1.16 -1.10 -11.01
CA MET A 67 1.18 -1.93 -12.21
C MET A 67 -0.12 -2.70 -12.41
N CYS A 68 -0.70 -3.27 -11.34
CA CYS A 68 -1.98 -3.98 -11.42
C CYS A 68 -3.13 -3.06 -11.85
N LEU A 69 -3.20 -1.85 -11.29
CA LEU A 69 -4.22 -0.86 -11.64
C LEU A 69 -4.05 -0.35 -13.08
N ALA A 70 -2.81 -0.16 -13.54
CA ALA A 70 -2.51 0.17 -14.93
C ALA A 70 -2.99 -0.93 -15.89
N HIS A 71 -2.79 -2.20 -15.55
CA HIS A 71 -3.31 -3.33 -16.32
C HIS A 71 -4.84 -3.41 -16.35
N LEU A 72 -5.53 -2.89 -15.32
CA LEU A 72 -6.99 -2.73 -15.30
C LEU A 72 -7.49 -1.55 -16.17
N GLY A 73 -6.58 -0.78 -16.78
CA GLY A 73 -6.91 0.36 -17.63
C GLY A 73 -7.04 1.69 -16.87
N LEU A 74 -6.65 1.74 -15.59
CA LEU A 74 -6.60 2.98 -14.82
C LEU A 74 -5.28 3.71 -15.10
N PHE A 75 -5.33 5.03 -15.14
CA PHE A 75 -4.12 5.84 -15.26
C PHE A 75 -3.45 5.98 -13.90
N THR A 76 -2.43 5.17 -13.66
CA THR A 76 -1.74 5.13 -12.36
C THR A 76 -0.26 5.47 -12.48
N HIS A 77 0.25 6.26 -11.55
CA HIS A 77 1.62 6.78 -11.57
C HIS A 77 2.28 6.69 -10.21
N CYS A 78 3.59 6.47 -10.16
CA CYS A 78 4.34 6.48 -8.91
C CYS A 78 4.97 7.85 -8.68
N VAL A 79 4.65 8.52 -7.58
CA VAL A 79 5.20 9.84 -7.25
C VAL A 79 6.72 9.75 -7.12
N GLY A 80 7.43 10.57 -7.89
CA GLY A 80 8.89 10.56 -8.00
C GLY A 80 9.43 9.83 -9.23
N ASP A 81 8.57 9.21 -10.04
CA ASP A 81 8.95 8.70 -11.36
C ASP A 81 9.03 9.86 -12.37
N MET A 82 9.99 9.81 -13.30
CA MET A 82 10.17 10.82 -14.35
C MET A 82 8.95 10.94 -15.27
N THR A 83 8.15 9.88 -15.34
CA THR A 83 6.92 9.81 -16.16
C THR A 83 5.67 10.37 -15.45
N THR A 84 5.81 10.91 -14.23
CA THR A 84 4.69 11.40 -13.44
C THR A 84 4.15 12.72 -14.00
N PRO A 85 2.90 12.77 -14.49
CA PRO A 85 2.28 14.01 -14.95
C PRO A 85 1.91 14.92 -13.76
N PRO A 86 1.65 16.22 -13.98
CA PRO A 86 1.19 17.13 -12.93
C PRO A 86 -0.11 16.63 -12.27
N VAL A 87 -0.13 16.64 -10.94
CA VAL A 87 -1.29 16.21 -10.15
C VAL A 87 -2.41 17.26 -10.27
N SER A 88 -3.64 16.80 -10.46
CA SER A 88 -4.84 17.63 -10.53
C SER A 88 -5.78 17.32 -9.36
N PHE A 89 -6.72 18.22 -9.09
CA PHE A 89 -7.68 18.11 -7.98
C PHE A 89 -8.67 16.93 -8.12
N LEU A 90 -8.79 16.36 -9.33
CA LEU A 90 -9.60 15.18 -9.63
C LEU A 90 -8.83 13.86 -9.45
N ASP A 91 -7.56 13.92 -9.06
CA ASP A 91 -6.72 12.74 -8.92
C ASP A 91 -6.76 12.21 -7.49
N LEU A 92 -6.43 10.93 -7.31
CA LEU A 92 -6.36 10.26 -6.01
C LEU A 92 -4.90 10.02 -5.65
N LEU A 93 -4.47 10.43 -4.45
CA LEU A 93 -3.14 10.11 -3.92
C LEU A 93 -3.25 9.00 -2.86
N VAL A 94 -2.56 7.90 -3.08
CA VAL A 94 -2.44 6.77 -2.15
C VAL A 94 -1.03 6.75 -1.58
N THR A 95 -0.90 7.05 -0.30
CA THR A 95 0.38 7.04 0.41
C THR A 95 0.42 5.96 1.48
N SER A 96 1.49 5.17 1.51
CA SER A 96 1.74 4.23 2.60
C SER A 96 2.91 4.72 3.43
N ALA A 97 2.65 5.08 4.68
CA ALA A 97 3.65 5.44 5.68
C ALA A 97 3.61 4.44 6.83
N ARG A 98 4.79 4.16 7.40
CA ARG A 98 4.87 3.52 8.69
C ARG A 98 4.56 4.57 9.77
N SER A 99 3.95 4.14 10.87
CA SER A 99 3.37 5.03 11.92
C SER A 99 4.35 6.06 12.52
N ASP A 100 5.65 5.88 12.33
CA ASP A 100 6.71 6.82 12.73
C ASP A 100 6.79 8.06 11.84
N GLY A 101 6.04 8.12 10.74
CA GLY A 101 5.93 9.29 9.88
C GLY A 101 7.18 9.48 9.01
N PHE A 102 6.98 9.57 7.69
CA PHE A 102 8.04 10.00 6.79
C PHE A 102 7.81 11.46 6.42
N SER A 103 8.81 12.30 6.64
CA SER A 103 8.75 13.74 6.30
C SER A 103 8.37 13.99 4.84
N THR A 104 8.76 13.10 3.93
CA THR A 104 8.40 13.18 2.51
C THR A 104 6.92 12.91 2.25
N ILE A 105 6.29 12.02 3.03
CA ILE A 105 4.86 11.70 2.89
C ILE A 105 4.01 12.84 3.47
N ASP A 106 4.44 13.39 4.62
CA ASP A 106 3.80 14.55 5.25
C ASP A 106 3.82 15.77 4.34
N ALA A 107 4.95 16.03 3.67
CA ALA A 107 5.12 17.14 2.74
C ALA A 107 4.23 17.08 1.48
N ILE A 108 3.71 15.91 1.11
CA ILE A 108 2.90 15.71 -0.11
C ILE A 108 1.41 15.49 0.23
N SER A 109 1.07 15.28 1.51
CA SER A 109 -0.31 15.06 1.98
C SER A 109 -0.96 16.29 2.62
N CYS A 110 -0.21 17.39 2.81
CA CYS A 110 -0.69 18.67 3.34
C CYS A 110 -1.15 19.65 2.24
#